data_AF-X1A7Y6-F1
#
_entry.id   AF-X1A7Y6-F1
#
_cell.length_a   1.000
_cell.length_b   1.000
_cell.length_c   1.000
_cell.angle_alpha   90.00
_cell.angle_beta   90.00
_cell.angle_gamma   90.00
#
_symmetry.space_group_name_H-M   'P 1'
#
loop_
_entity.id
_entity.type
_entity.pdbx_description
1 polymer ?
#
loop_
_entity_poly.entity_id
_entity_poly.type
_entity_poly.pdbx_seq_one_letter_code
_entity_poly.pdbx_strand_id
1 'polypeptide(L)'
;MLGKIYLRIYLGILIFYVVYWFLPVIFQIGEDPKELALQPGEEGNMLLGIGYLFTHFGSLLTQFASYPLVTLPFIFFVAPFISILLTWNRLRKDEGSIKDNLRLTTYQIKTSPNRKIRDDLTRNDWTREKQILKLMIVLLPISLYLLQVIIEISSEFLGTESVSLTSSLGWFLEILFVYLATFIFSIELLHSSQISLKGRYFGENIREQSYKSLYTVGAPISILSIILFIIQYRNQLDTLLVIFYFFAYFIMASVIF
;
A
#
# COMPACT_ATOMS: atom_id res chain seq x y z
N MET A 1 -19.70 -17.33 12.50
CA MET A 1 -18.80 -17.56 11.34
C MET A 1 -18.72 -16.34 10.44
N LEU A 2 -19.85 -15.91 9.82
CA LEU A 2 -19.91 -14.66 9.05
C LEU A 2 -19.45 -13.44 9.85
N GLY A 3 -19.81 -13.34 11.14
CA GLY A 3 -19.45 -12.21 11.98
C GLY A 3 -17.94 -11.94 12.15
N LYS A 4 -17.07 -12.96 12.11
CA LYS A 4 -15.61 -12.75 12.22
C LYS A 4 -14.99 -12.20 10.93
N ILE A 5 -15.47 -12.69 9.78
CA ILE A 5 -15.08 -12.18 8.46
C ILE A 5 -15.59 -10.74 8.29
N TYR A 6 -16.85 -10.52 8.68
CA TYR A 6 -17.47 -9.19 8.65
C TYR A 6 -16.74 -8.20 9.56
N LEU A 7 -16.29 -8.63 10.75
CA LEU A 7 -15.50 -7.79 11.67
C LEU A 7 -14.16 -7.37 11.06
N ARG A 8 -13.45 -8.27 10.37
CA ARG A 8 -12.17 -7.93 9.72
C ARG A 8 -12.37 -6.91 8.59
N ILE A 9 -13.37 -7.14 7.73
CA ILE A 9 -13.73 -6.21 6.64
C ILE A 9 -14.18 -4.86 7.22
N TYR A 10 -15.03 -4.88 8.24
CA TYR A 10 -15.52 -3.69 8.94
C TYR A 10 -14.37 -2.89 9.57
N LEU A 11 -13.41 -3.55 10.22
CA LEU A 11 -12.22 -2.91 10.79
C LEU A 11 -11.39 -2.21 9.71
N GLY A 12 -11.16 -2.87 8.57
CA GLY A 12 -10.46 -2.26 7.43
C GLY A 12 -11.16 -1.01 6.92
N ILE A 13 -12.49 -1.07 6.73
CA ILE A 13 -13.31 0.08 6.33
C ILE A 13 -13.27 1.19 7.39
N LEU A 14 -13.39 0.85 8.67
CA LEU A 14 -13.39 1.84 9.76
C LEU A 14 -12.03 2.54 9.87
N ILE A 15 -10.92 1.80 9.80
CA ILE A 15 -9.57 2.37 9.82
C ILE A 15 -9.36 3.25 8.58
N PHE A 16 -9.84 2.83 7.41
CA PHE A 16 -9.84 3.66 6.21
C PHE A 16 -10.52 5.01 6.44
N TYR A 17 -11.74 5.01 6.97
CA TYR A 17 -12.46 6.25 7.23
C TYR A 17 -11.75 7.10 8.28
N VAL A 18 -11.22 6.51 9.35
CA VAL A 18 -10.46 7.27 10.35
C VAL A 18 -9.25 7.96 9.72
N VAL A 19 -8.48 7.24 8.91
CA VAL A 19 -7.25 7.75 8.29
C VAL A 19 -7.55 8.73 7.15
N TYR A 20 -8.55 8.48 6.32
CA TYR A 20 -8.83 9.34 5.17
C TYR A 20 -9.64 10.58 5.56
N TRP A 21 -10.52 10.52 6.55
CA TRP A 21 -11.33 11.67 6.96
C TRP A 21 -10.69 12.50 8.06
N PHE A 22 -10.16 11.89 9.12
CA PHE A 22 -9.72 12.65 10.29
C PHE A 22 -8.26 13.09 10.20
N LEU A 23 -7.44 12.34 9.48
CA LEU A 23 -6.01 12.63 9.40
C LEU A 23 -5.70 13.88 8.56
N PRO A 24 -6.39 14.16 7.42
CA PRO A 24 -6.14 15.40 6.68
C PRO A 24 -6.54 16.67 7.45
N VAL A 25 -7.47 16.57 8.40
CA VAL A 25 -7.86 17.68 9.29
C VAL A 25 -6.67 18.21 10.08
N ILE A 26 -5.68 17.35 10.37
CA ILE A 26 -4.46 17.73 11.09
C ILE A 26 -3.62 18.72 10.27
N PHE A 27 -3.67 18.65 8.93
CA PHE A 27 -2.98 19.59 8.04
C PHE A 27 -3.71 20.92 7.85
N GLN A 28 -4.94 21.03 8.35
CA GLN A 28 -5.71 22.27 8.33
C GLN A 28 -5.55 23.05 9.65
N ILE A 29 -4.78 22.51 10.62
CA ILE A 29 -4.51 23.16 11.90
C ILE A 29 -3.55 24.33 11.65
N GLY A 30 -4.10 25.55 11.69
CA GLY A 30 -3.33 26.79 11.53
C GLY A 30 -3.37 27.39 10.12
N GLU A 31 -4.06 26.77 9.16
CA GLU A 31 -4.40 27.42 7.89
C GLU A 31 -5.71 28.21 8.02
N ASP A 32 -5.76 29.37 7.38
CA ASP A 32 -7.00 30.14 7.27
C ASP A 32 -8.05 29.34 6.48
N PRO A 33 -9.33 29.37 6.89
CA PRO A 33 -10.38 28.69 6.16
C PRO A 33 -10.39 29.15 4.71
N LYS A 34 -10.33 28.21 3.76
CA LYS A 34 -10.51 28.54 2.34
C LYS A 34 -11.94 29.03 2.15
N GLU A 35 -12.08 30.34 2.00
CA GLU A 35 -13.39 30.95 1.73
C GLU A 35 -13.93 30.45 0.39
N LEU A 36 -15.20 30.09 0.38
CA LEU A 36 -15.91 29.76 -0.85
C LEU A 36 -15.99 31.02 -1.70
N ALA A 37 -15.50 30.96 -2.94
CA ALA A 37 -15.69 32.02 -3.92
C ALA A 37 -17.17 32.08 -4.31
N LEU A 38 -17.96 32.85 -3.55
CA LEU A 38 -19.38 33.05 -3.78
C LEU A 38 -19.61 34.17 -4.80
N GLN A 39 -20.68 34.09 -5.59
CA GLN A 39 -21.09 35.22 -6.42
C GLN A 39 -21.65 36.34 -5.52
N PRO A 40 -21.53 37.63 -5.93
CA PRO A 40 -22.07 38.73 -5.15
C PRO A 40 -23.58 38.55 -4.92
N GLY A 41 -24.01 38.48 -3.66
CA GLY A 41 -25.41 38.27 -3.27
C GLY A 41 -25.76 36.85 -2.78
N GLU A 42 -24.81 35.91 -2.80
CA GLU A 42 -24.99 34.55 -2.28
C GLU A 42 -24.50 34.38 -0.83
N GLU A 43 -23.93 35.43 -0.25
CA GLU A 43 -23.47 35.47 1.14
C GLU A 43 -24.63 35.22 2.11
N GLY A 44 -24.50 34.20 2.97
CA GLY A 44 -25.52 33.82 3.95
C GLY A 44 -26.61 32.87 3.44
N ASN A 45 -26.53 32.41 2.18
CA ASN A 45 -27.48 31.43 1.64
C ASN A 45 -27.24 30.03 2.23
N MET A 46 -28.03 29.68 3.26
CA MET A 46 -27.98 28.39 3.95
C MET A 46 -28.18 27.20 3.01
N LEU A 47 -28.96 27.36 1.93
CA LEU A 47 -29.19 26.31 0.94
C LEU A 47 -27.92 25.98 0.14
N LEU A 48 -27.09 26.98 -0.17
CA LEU A 48 -25.79 26.78 -0.81
C LEU A 48 -24.81 26.08 0.14
N GLY A 49 -24.81 26.44 1.43
CA GLY A 49 -23.99 25.75 2.43
C GLY A 49 -24.35 24.27 2.59
N ILE A 50 -25.66 23.96 2.66
CA ILE A 50 -26.16 22.59 2.72
C ILE A 50 -25.84 21.83 1.42
N GLY A 51 -26.08 22.45 0.26
CA GLY A 51 -25.76 21.87 -1.05
C GLY A 51 -24.27 21.57 -1.21
N TYR A 52 -23.41 22.44 -0.70
CA TYR A 52 -21.96 22.22 -0.66
C TYR A 52 -21.60 21.00 0.20
N LEU A 53 -22.15 20.88 1.41
CA LEU A 53 -21.91 19.71 2.28
C LEU A 53 -22.33 18.39 1.61
N PHE A 54 -23.49 18.37 0.95
CA PHE A 54 -23.95 17.18 0.22
C PHE A 54 -23.05 16.86 -0.98
N THR A 55 -22.65 17.87 -1.75
CA THR A 55 -21.76 17.70 -2.91
C THR A 55 -20.38 17.23 -2.46
N HIS A 56 -19.85 17.82 -1.37
CA HIS A 56 -18.59 17.43 -0.77
C HIS A 56 -18.64 15.99 -0.26
N PHE A 57 -19.68 15.62 0.49
CA PHE A 57 -19.87 14.24 0.96
C PHE A 57 -20.00 13.23 -0.20
N GLY A 58 -20.75 13.58 -1.25
CA GLY A 58 -20.86 12.77 -2.46
C GLY A 58 -19.53 12.62 -3.21
N SER A 59 -18.73 13.69 -3.27
CA SER A 59 -17.40 13.67 -3.87
C SER A 59 -16.44 12.74 -3.11
N LEU A 60 -16.49 12.76 -1.77
CA LEU A 60 -15.69 11.89 -0.91
C LEU A 60 -16.08 10.41 -1.06
N LEU A 61 -17.39 10.12 -1.13
CA LEU A 61 -17.87 8.76 -1.41
C LEU A 61 -17.42 8.26 -2.78
N THR A 62 -17.43 9.14 -3.78
CA THR A 62 -17.00 8.81 -5.15
C THR A 62 -15.49 8.55 -5.18
N GLN A 63 -14.69 9.40 -4.52
CA GLN A 63 -13.25 9.18 -4.36
C GLN A 63 -12.97 7.85 -3.64
N PHE A 64 -13.69 7.56 -2.55
CA PHE A 64 -13.60 6.28 -1.85
C PHE A 64 -13.89 5.08 -2.76
N ALA A 65 -14.98 5.12 -3.54
CA ALA A 65 -15.34 4.01 -4.43
C ALA A 65 -14.32 3.86 -5.55
N SER A 66 -13.79 4.97 -6.08
CA SER A 66 -12.83 4.98 -7.18
C SER A 66 -11.49 4.35 -6.79
N TYR A 67 -11.03 4.54 -5.55
CA TYR A 67 -9.73 4.08 -5.11
C TYR A 67 -9.55 2.55 -5.22
N PRO A 68 -10.36 1.68 -4.58
CA PRO A 68 -10.29 0.24 -4.78
C PRO A 68 -10.68 -0.17 -6.19
N LEU A 69 -11.61 0.53 -6.85
CA LEU A 69 -12.02 0.20 -8.23
C LEU A 69 -10.91 0.43 -9.27
N VAL A 70 -9.95 1.32 -9.02
CA VAL A 70 -8.81 1.54 -9.91
C VAL A 70 -7.60 0.73 -9.45
N THR A 71 -7.32 0.75 -8.15
CA THR A 71 -6.12 0.09 -7.59
C THR A 71 -6.24 -1.43 -7.56
N LEU A 72 -7.40 -2.00 -7.20
CA LEU A 72 -7.56 -3.45 -7.14
C LEU A 72 -7.40 -4.09 -8.52
N PRO A 73 -8.05 -3.64 -9.61
CA PRO A 73 -7.82 -4.23 -10.91
C PRO A 73 -6.35 -4.17 -11.31
N PHE A 74 -5.66 -3.06 -11.06
CA PHE A 74 -4.23 -2.99 -11.34
C PHE A 74 -3.44 -4.08 -10.59
N ILE A 75 -3.65 -4.23 -9.28
CA ILE A 75 -3.01 -5.27 -8.47
C ILE A 75 -3.36 -6.67 -9.01
N PHE A 76 -4.64 -6.94 -9.27
CA PHE A 76 -5.12 -8.24 -9.73
C PHE A 76 -4.67 -8.60 -11.15
N PHE A 77 -4.47 -7.62 -12.02
CA PHE A 77 -3.94 -7.86 -13.36
C PHE A 77 -2.43 -8.00 -13.35
N VAL A 78 -1.71 -7.11 -12.67
CA VAL A 78 -0.24 -7.04 -12.75
C VAL A 78 0.43 -8.11 -11.88
N ALA A 79 -0.12 -8.42 -10.71
CA ALA A 79 0.51 -9.39 -9.80
C ALA A 79 0.68 -10.80 -10.42
N PRO A 80 -0.30 -11.38 -11.14
CA PRO A 80 -0.12 -12.63 -11.86
C PRO A 80 1.04 -12.59 -12.87
N PHE A 81 1.23 -11.50 -13.61
CA PHE A 81 2.36 -11.36 -14.54
C PHE A 81 3.70 -11.41 -13.80
N ILE A 82 3.81 -10.71 -12.67
CA ILE A 82 5.02 -10.75 -11.84
C ILE A 82 5.27 -12.17 -11.31
N SER A 83 4.23 -12.86 -10.82
CA SER A 83 4.34 -14.25 -10.38
C SER A 83 4.84 -15.18 -11.49
N ILE A 84 4.36 -15.00 -12.72
CA ILE A 84 4.82 -15.75 -13.90
C ILE A 84 6.30 -15.46 -14.17
N LEU A 85 6.73 -14.19 -14.16
CA LEU A 85 8.12 -13.81 -14.37
C LEU A 85 9.06 -14.42 -13.32
N LEU A 86 8.66 -14.41 -12.04
CA LEU A 86 9.40 -15.03 -10.96
C LEU A 86 9.53 -16.54 -11.14
N THR A 87 8.43 -17.20 -11.54
CA THR A 87 8.42 -18.64 -11.82
C THR A 87 9.33 -18.98 -13.00
N TRP A 88 9.24 -18.20 -14.08
CA TRP A 88 10.07 -18.36 -15.28
C TRP A 88 11.56 -18.21 -14.96
N ASN A 89 11.93 -17.17 -14.21
CA ASN A 89 13.31 -16.95 -13.78
C ASN A 89 13.83 -18.09 -12.90
N ARG A 90 12.97 -18.69 -12.06
CA ARG A 90 13.33 -19.85 -11.27
C ARG A 90 13.57 -21.09 -12.13
N LEU A 91 12.68 -21.37 -13.08
CA LEU A 91 12.81 -22.51 -14.00
C LEU A 91 14.07 -22.43 -14.87
N ARG A 92 14.53 -21.21 -15.20
CA ARG A 92 15.76 -20.97 -15.96
C ARG A 92 17.04 -21.15 -15.12
N LYS A 93 16.98 -20.92 -13.81
CA LYS A 93 18.13 -21.01 -12.90
C LYS A 93 18.44 -22.43 -12.43
N ASP A 94 17.46 -23.33 -12.45
CA ASP A 94 17.64 -24.73 -12.07
C ASP A 94 18.30 -25.53 -13.21
N GLU A 95 19.16 -26.49 -12.88
CA GLU A 95 19.90 -27.32 -13.85
C GLU A 95 18.95 -28.09 -14.80
N GLY A 96 19.20 -27.98 -16.10
CA GLY A 96 18.43 -28.63 -17.18
C GLY A 96 17.83 -27.64 -18.19
N SER A 97 17.04 -28.15 -19.13
CA SER A 97 16.24 -27.27 -20.00
C SER A 97 14.98 -26.80 -19.27
N ILE A 98 14.47 -25.61 -19.63
CA ILE A 98 13.19 -25.10 -19.08
C ILE A 98 12.07 -26.13 -19.25
N LYS A 99 12.05 -26.82 -20.41
CA LYS A 99 11.05 -27.85 -20.73
C LYS A 99 11.09 -29.04 -19.76
N ASP A 100 12.29 -29.46 -19.35
CA ASP A 100 12.46 -30.57 -18.42
C ASP A 100 12.08 -30.14 -16.99
N ASN A 101 12.48 -28.94 -16.57
CA ASN A 101 12.09 -28.38 -15.27
C ASN A 101 10.56 -28.20 -15.16
N LEU A 102 9.90 -27.78 -16.25
CA LEU A 102 8.45 -27.60 -16.29
C LEU A 102 7.71 -28.94 -16.13
N ARG A 103 8.25 -30.04 -16.67
CA ARG A 103 7.71 -31.40 -16.48
C ARG A 103 7.84 -31.91 -15.04
N LEU A 104 8.85 -31.44 -14.31
CA LEU A 104 9.08 -31.78 -12.91
C LEU A 104 8.31 -30.89 -11.93
N THR A 105 7.48 -29.99 -12.47
CA THR A 105 6.65 -29.09 -11.68
C THR A 105 5.36 -29.82 -11.30
N THR A 106 5.08 -29.92 -10.00
CA THR A 106 3.87 -30.57 -9.51
C THR A 106 3.10 -29.67 -8.57
N TYR A 107 1.77 -29.67 -8.70
CA TYR A 107 0.86 -28.99 -7.79
C TYR A 107 0.49 -29.95 -6.66
N GLN A 108 0.78 -29.56 -5.42
CA GLN A 108 0.37 -30.36 -4.25
C GLN A 108 -0.78 -29.66 -3.52
N ILE A 109 -1.96 -29.70 -4.13
CA ILE A 109 -3.19 -29.16 -3.54
C ILE A 109 -3.74 -30.22 -2.57
N LYS A 110 -3.38 -30.11 -1.28
CA LYS A 110 -3.84 -31.05 -0.24
C LYS A 110 -5.29 -30.81 0.20
N THR A 111 -5.79 -29.59 0.03
CA THR A 111 -7.14 -29.16 0.44
C THR A 111 -7.78 -28.27 -0.62
N SER A 112 -9.12 -28.31 -0.72
CA SER A 112 -9.88 -27.41 -1.59
C SER A 112 -9.52 -25.95 -1.31
N PRO A 113 -9.27 -25.10 -2.34
CA PRO A 113 -8.92 -23.68 -2.16
C PRO A 113 -9.93 -22.93 -1.28
N ASN A 114 -11.23 -23.17 -1.49
CA ASN A 114 -12.29 -22.53 -0.70
C ASN A 114 -12.27 -22.94 0.77
N ARG A 115 -11.97 -24.22 1.04
CA ARG A 115 -11.86 -24.73 2.40
C ARG A 115 -10.62 -24.18 3.10
N LYS A 116 -9.48 -24.12 2.39
CA LYS A 116 -8.24 -23.53 2.89
C LYS A 116 -8.42 -22.05 3.24
N ILE A 117 -9.00 -21.25 2.35
CA ILE A 117 -9.28 -19.82 2.62
C ILE A 117 -10.19 -19.67 3.83
N ARG A 118 -11.24 -20.49 3.93
CA ARG A 118 -12.17 -20.45 5.08
C ARG A 118 -11.48 -20.81 6.39
N ASP A 119 -10.66 -21.86 6.38
CA ASP A 119 -9.93 -22.32 7.56
C ASP A 119 -8.89 -21.26 7.97
N ASP A 120 -8.16 -20.67 7.03
CA ASP A 120 -7.19 -19.59 7.27
C ASP A 120 -7.87 -18.32 7.83
N LEU A 121 -9.04 -17.91 7.29
CA LEU A 121 -9.79 -16.74 7.78
C LEU A 121 -10.45 -16.95 9.15
N THR A 122 -10.76 -18.19 9.51
CA THR A 122 -11.41 -18.51 10.80
C THR A 122 -10.41 -18.81 11.90
N ARG A 123 -9.19 -19.21 11.54
CA ARG A 123 -8.06 -19.35 12.44
C ARG A 123 -7.67 -17.97 12.94
N ASN A 124 -7.56 -17.82 14.26
CA ASN A 124 -7.20 -16.53 14.90
C ASN A 124 -5.68 -16.27 14.82
N ASP A 125 -5.09 -16.60 13.68
CA ASP A 125 -3.67 -16.48 13.41
C ASP A 125 -3.45 -15.22 12.58
N TRP A 126 -2.64 -14.31 13.12
CA TRP A 126 -2.30 -13.01 12.52
C TRP A 126 -0.84 -12.98 12.10
N THR A 127 -0.17 -14.14 12.05
CA THR A 127 1.28 -14.19 11.82
C THR A 127 1.64 -13.69 10.43
N ARG A 128 0.81 -13.98 9.41
CA ARG A 128 1.02 -13.53 8.02
C ARG A 128 0.84 -12.03 7.90
N GLU A 129 -0.26 -11.49 8.44
CA GLU A 129 -0.57 -10.07 8.48
C GLU A 129 0.52 -9.29 9.24
N LYS A 130 1.02 -9.83 10.36
CA LYS A 130 2.16 -9.24 11.09
C LYS A 130 3.45 -9.22 10.27
N GLN A 131 3.70 -10.23 9.44
CA GLN A 131 4.88 -10.25 8.56
C GLN A 131 4.74 -9.24 7.42
N ILE A 132 3.55 -9.09 6.85
CA ILE A 132 3.29 -8.06 5.83
C ILE A 132 3.44 -6.68 6.46
N LEU A 133 2.83 -6.43 7.63
CA LEU A 133 2.93 -5.16 8.36
C LEU A 133 4.39 -4.80 8.68
N LYS A 134 5.20 -5.76 9.12
CA LYS A 134 6.62 -5.54 9.40
C LYS A 134 7.42 -5.21 8.14
N LEU A 135 7.19 -5.91 7.02
CA LEU A 135 7.80 -5.59 5.72
C LEU A 135 7.46 -4.19 5.29
N MET A 136 6.19 -3.87 5.47
CA MET A 136 5.64 -2.58 5.20
C MET A 136 6.38 -1.52 6.05
N ILE A 137 6.46 -1.66 7.37
CA ILE A 137 7.14 -0.68 8.25
C ILE A 137 8.60 -0.45 7.81
N VAL A 138 9.27 -1.50 7.34
CA VAL A 138 10.66 -1.42 6.86
C VAL A 138 10.78 -0.69 5.52
N LEU A 139 9.76 -0.77 4.66
CA LEU A 139 9.75 -0.06 3.38
C LEU A 139 9.37 1.42 3.53
N LEU A 140 8.74 1.79 4.64
CA LEU A 140 8.21 3.14 4.88
C LEU A 140 9.28 4.24 4.77
N PRO A 141 10.45 4.15 5.40
CA PRO A 141 11.40 5.26 5.28
C PRO A 141 12.15 5.28 3.96
N ILE A 142 12.30 4.12 3.32
CA ILE A 142 12.85 4.02 1.96
C ILE A 142 11.94 4.79 1.01
N SER A 143 10.62 4.61 1.15
CA SER A 143 9.64 5.32 0.34
C SER A 143 9.66 6.83 0.52
N LEU A 144 9.79 7.31 1.76
CA LEU A 144 9.91 8.73 2.08
C LEU A 144 11.14 9.35 1.44
N TYR A 145 12.29 8.68 1.57
CA TYR A 145 13.54 9.14 0.97
C TYR A 145 13.45 9.19 -0.56
N LEU A 146 12.92 8.14 -1.18
CA LEU A 146 12.81 8.06 -2.65
C LEU A 146 11.87 9.14 -3.20
N LEU A 147 10.75 9.39 -2.51
CA LEU A 147 9.84 10.49 -2.84
C LEU A 147 10.56 11.83 -2.80
N GLN A 148 11.27 12.09 -1.71
CA GLN A 148 11.96 13.35 -1.49
C GLN A 148 13.01 13.59 -2.58
N VAL A 149 13.83 12.58 -2.88
CA VAL A 149 14.82 12.65 -3.96
C VAL A 149 14.16 12.93 -5.30
N ILE A 150 13.02 12.29 -5.60
CA ILE A 150 12.27 12.57 -6.84
C ILE A 150 11.75 14.01 -6.85
N ILE A 151 11.18 14.51 -5.74
CA ILE A 151 10.69 15.89 -5.64
C ILE A 151 11.84 16.86 -5.84
N GLU A 152 12.95 16.66 -5.14
CA GLU A 152 14.16 17.49 -5.22
C GLU A 152 14.68 17.56 -6.65
N ILE A 153 14.90 16.40 -7.29
CA ILE A 153 15.34 16.32 -8.70
C ILE A 153 14.31 16.95 -9.63
N SER A 154 13.01 16.70 -9.42
CA SER A 154 11.96 17.24 -10.28
C SER A 154 11.83 18.76 -10.15
N SER A 155 12.03 19.31 -8.95
CA SER A 155 11.98 20.74 -8.68
C SER A 155 13.18 21.45 -9.31
N GLU A 156 14.35 20.83 -9.25
CA GLU A 156 15.57 21.32 -9.91
C GLU A 156 15.46 21.24 -11.44
N PHE A 157 14.81 20.20 -11.97
CA PHE A 157 14.69 19.98 -13.42
C PHE A 157 13.56 20.77 -14.09
N LEU A 158 12.44 21.00 -13.40
CA LEU A 158 11.24 21.66 -13.97
C LEU A 158 11.12 23.14 -13.59
N GLY A 159 11.97 23.65 -12.69
CA GLY A 159 12.01 25.08 -12.33
C GLY A 159 10.73 25.60 -11.67
N THR A 160 9.84 24.73 -11.21
CA THR A 160 8.59 25.10 -10.55
C THR A 160 8.74 25.04 -9.04
N GLU A 161 8.79 26.21 -8.39
CA GLU A 161 8.86 26.38 -6.92
C GLU A 161 7.60 25.92 -6.16
N SER A 162 6.61 25.33 -6.81
CA SER A 162 5.33 25.01 -6.15
C SER A 162 4.74 23.68 -6.61
N VAL A 163 5.53 22.61 -6.54
CA VAL A 163 4.90 21.29 -6.34
C VAL A 163 4.39 21.27 -4.89
N SER A 164 3.09 21.52 -4.72
CA SER A 164 2.41 21.39 -3.42
C SER A 164 2.79 20.05 -2.79
N LEU A 165 3.55 20.12 -1.69
CA LEU A 165 3.99 18.97 -0.90
C LEU A 165 2.81 18.10 -0.43
N THR A 166 1.62 18.67 -0.26
CA THR A 166 0.44 17.95 0.21
C THR A 166 -0.23 17.11 -0.88
N SER A 167 -0.41 17.64 -2.09
CA SER A 167 -1.09 16.93 -3.18
C SER A 167 -0.18 15.89 -3.86
N SER A 168 1.07 16.24 -4.11
CA SER A 168 1.99 15.36 -4.87
C SER A 168 2.54 14.21 -4.03
N LEU A 169 2.72 14.43 -2.72
CA LEU A 169 3.13 13.39 -1.78
C LEU A 169 2.04 12.33 -1.62
N GLY A 170 0.77 12.74 -1.51
CA GLY A 170 -0.37 11.82 -1.46
C GLY A 170 -0.46 10.93 -2.70
N TRP A 171 -0.33 11.51 -3.90
CA TRP A 171 -0.38 10.75 -5.15
C TRP A 171 0.80 9.79 -5.33
N PHE A 172 2.02 10.23 -5.00
CA PHE A 172 3.19 9.34 -5.05
C PHE A 172 3.06 8.18 -4.06
N LEU A 173 2.60 8.47 -2.84
CA LEU A 173 2.33 7.47 -1.82
C LEU A 173 1.38 6.39 -2.31
N GLU A 174 0.30 6.81 -2.95
CA GLU A 174 -0.69 5.92 -3.54
C GLU A 174 -0.08 5.01 -4.58
N ILE A 175 0.70 5.58 -5.52
CA ILE A 175 1.36 4.81 -6.56
C ILE A 175 2.34 3.81 -5.99
N LEU A 176 3.21 4.27 -5.08
CA LEU A 176 4.19 3.40 -4.48
C LEU A 176 3.54 2.28 -3.68
N PHE A 177 2.47 2.60 -2.95
CA PHE A 177 1.70 1.60 -2.23
C PHE A 177 1.12 0.55 -3.20
N VAL A 178 0.52 0.98 -4.31
CA VAL A 178 0.00 0.07 -5.33
C VAL A 178 1.10 -0.85 -5.87
N TYR A 179 2.30 -0.33 -6.15
CA TYR A 179 3.44 -1.15 -6.58
C TYR A 179 3.88 -2.17 -5.53
N LEU A 180 4.00 -1.74 -4.27
CA LEU A 180 4.39 -2.61 -3.15
C LEU A 180 3.34 -3.69 -2.89
N ALA A 181 2.06 -3.32 -2.87
CA ALA A 181 0.94 -4.24 -2.73
C ALA A 181 0.94 -5.25 -3.88
N THR A 182 1.12 -4.81 -5.12
CA THR A 182 1.22 -5.68 -6.30
C THR A 182 2.37 -6.68 -6.16
N PHE A 183 3.53 -6.23 -5.70
CA PHE A 183 4.70 -7.08 -5.51
C PHE A 183 4.49 -8.11 -4.38
N ILE A 184 4.01 -7.69 -3.21
CA ILE A 184 3.70 -8.59 -2.08
C ILE A 184 2.63 -9.60 -2.50
N PHE A 185 1.57 -9.14 -3.16
CA PHE A 185 0.50 -10.01 -3.64
C PHE A 185 1.00 -11.03 -4.65
N SER A 186 1.95 -10.67 -5.53
CA SER A 186 2.57 -11.61 -6.47
C SER A 186 3.36 -12.74 -5.77
N ILE A 187 4.05 -12.42 -4.67
CA ILE A 187 4.78 -13.41 -3.86
C ILE A 187 3.79 -14.31 -3.12
N GLU A 188 2.73 -13.73 -2.56
CA GLU A 188 1.69 -14.46 -1.85
C GLU A 188 0.86 -15.36 -2.78
N LEU A 189 0.64 -14.94 -4.03
CA LEU A 189 0.07 -15.79 -5.09
C LEU A 189 0.95 -17.02 -5.34
N LEU A 190 2.27 -16.82 -5.45
CA LEU A 190 3.21 -17.94 -5.62
C LEU A 190 3.22 -18.87 -4.41
N HIS A 191 3.21 -18.33 -3.20
CA HIS A 191 3.11 -19.14 -1.99
C HIS A 191 1.79 -19.93 -1.95
N SER A 192 0.66 -19.28 -2.27
CA SER A 192 -0.68 -19.88 -2.26
C SER A 192 -0.85 -20.97 -3.32
N SER A 193 -0.20 -20.84 -4.47
CA SER A 193 -0.28 -21.80 -5.57
C SER A 193 0.32 -23.19 -5.26
N GLN A 194 1.08 -23.33 -4.16
CA GLN A 194 1.66 -24.60 -3.69
C GLN A 194 2.39 -25.39 -4.78
N ILE A 195 3.06 -24.67 -5.67
CA ILE A 195 3.83 -25.26 -6.75
C ILE A 195 5.15 -25.80 -6.18
N SER A 196 5.46 -27.05 -6.49
CA SER A 196 6.71 -27.68 -6.13
C SER A 196 7.52 -28.02 -7.38
N LEU A 197 8.83 -27.76 -7.32
CA LEU A 197 9.79 -28.14 -8.34
C LEU A 197 10.69 -29.22 -7.75
N LYS A 198 10.71 -30.42 -8.36
CA LYS A 198 11.48 -31.57 -7.86
C LYS A 198 11.15 -31.90 -6.39
N GLY A 199 9.88 -31.76 -6.00
CA GLY A 199 9.38 -32.03 -4.64
C GLY A 199 9.64 -30.94 -3.60
N ARG A 200 10.26 -29.80 -3.97
CA ARG A 200 10.48 -28.65 -3.06
C ARG A 200 9.51 -27.52 -3.39
N TYR A 201 8.81 -26.99 -2.38
CA TYR A 201 7.92 -25.83 -2.54
C TYR A 201 8.72 -24.57 -2.82
N PHE A 202 8.81 -24.16 -4.08
CA PHE A 202 9.61 -22.98 -4.41
C PHE A 202 8.89 -21.68 -4.04
N GLY A 203 7.56 -21.63 -4.05
CA GLY A 203 6.79 -20.45 -3.65
C GLY A 203 7.01 -20.06 -2.18
N GLU A 204 7.14 -21.05 -1.30
CA GLU A 204 7.50 -20.86 0.11
C GLU A 204 8.93 -20.33 0.25
N ASN A 205 9.89 -20.96 -0.43
CA ASN A 205 11.28 -20.49 -0.44
C ASN A 205 11.41 -19.06 -0.97
N ILE A 206 10.70 -18.71 -2.05
CA ILE A 206 10.70 -17.34 -2.60
C ILE A 206 10.16 -16.37 -1.56
N ARG A 207 9.02 -16.67 -0.93
CA ARG A 207 8.46 -15.79 0.10
C ARG A 207 9.44 -15.58 1.25
N GLU A 208 10.00 -16.64 1.81
CA GLU A 208 10.93 -16.54 2.93
C GLU A 208 12.21 -15.76 2.56
N GLN A 209 12.79 -16.04 1.39
CA GLN A 209 13.98 -15.35 0.91
C GLN A 209 13.70 -13.87 0.62
N SER A 210 12.61 -13.56 -0.06
CA SER A 210 12.21 -12.18 -0.34
C SER A 210 11.96 -11.43 0.97
N TYR A 211 11.19 -12.01 1.89
CA TYR A 211 10.87 -11.36 3.17
C TYR A 211 12.14 -11.13 3.97
N LYS A 212 12.98 -12.16 4.13
CA LYS A 212 14.27 -12.05 4.84
C LYS A 212 15.18 -11.01 4.20
N SER A 213 15.31 -11.00 2.87
CA SER A 213 16.13 -10.01 2.15
C SER A 213 15.62 -8.59 2.37
N LEU A 214 14.31 -8.37 2.26
CA LEU A 214 13.70 -7.07 2.54
C LEU A 214 13.91 -6.63 4.00
N TYR A 215 13.87 -7.54 4.96
CA TYR A 215 14.21 -7.21 6.34
C TYR A 215 15.68 -6.88 6.54
N THR A 216 16.57 -7.73 6.05
CA THR A 216 18.01 -7.59 6.28
C THR A 216 18.58 -6.36 5.58
N VAL A 217 18.14 -6.07 4.36
CA VAL A 217 18.59 -4.92 3.58
C VAL A 217 17.75 -3.69 3.89
N GLY A 218 16.43 -3.84 3.97
CA GLY A 218 15.53 -2.73 4.15
C GLY A 218 15.59 -2.13 5.55
N ALA A 219 15.78 -2.90 6.62
CA ALA A 219 15.74 -2.33 7.98
C ALA A 219 16.90 -1.35 8.25
N PRO A 220 18.16 -1.64 7.88
CA PRO A 220 19.25 -0.67 8.01
C PRO A 220 19.01 0.59 7.16
N ILE A 221 18.58 0.43 5.90
CA ILE A 221 18.29 1.56 5.00
C ILE A 221 17.15 2.39 5.57
N SER A 222 16.11 1.74 6.06
CA SER A 222 14.95 2.35 6.72
C SER A 222 15.38 3.23 7.90
N ILE A 223 16.22 2.72 8.80
CA ILE A 223 16.74 3.48 9.93
C ILE A 223 17.55 4.69 9.45
N LEU A 224 18.45 4.49 8.47
CA LEU A 224 19.25 5.56 7.90
C LEU A 224 18.38 6.65 7.25
N SER A 225 17.36 6.26 6.49
CA SER A 225 16.42 7.18 5.85
C SER A 225 15.61 7.99 6.87
N ILE A 226 15.17 7.40 7.98
CA ILE A 226 14.53 8.16 9.08
C ILE A 226 15.50 9.20 9.64
N ILE A 227 16.74 8.80 9.91
CA ILE A 227 17.76 9.69 10.47
C ILE A 227 18.06 10.85 9.51
N LEU A 228 18.27 10.56 8.22
CA LEU A 228 18.51 11.56 7.19
C LEU A 228 17.32 12.53 7.05
N PHE A 229 16.09 11.99 7.06
CA PHE A 229 14.88 12.80 6.98
C PHE A 229 14.75 13.77 8.16
N ILE A 230 15.01 13.29 9.39
CA ILE A 230 15.00 14.14 10.59
C ILE A 230 16.09 15.22 10.54
N ILE A 231 17.29 14.87 10.06
CA ILE A 231 18.40 15.82 9.95
C ILE A 231 18.07 16.92 8.94
N GLN A 232 17.54 16.54 7.77
CA GLN A 232 17.29 17.47 6.67
C GLN A 232 16.15 18.45 6.98
N TYR A 233 15.13 18.02 7.74
CA TYR A 233 13.94 18.83 8.03
C TYR A 233 13.80 19.21 9.51
N ARG A 234 14.90 19.22 10.26
CA ARG A 234 14.94 19.51 11.71
C ARG A 234 14.21 20.80 12.12
N ASN A 235 14.08 21.77 11.22
CA ASN A 235 13.51 23.09 11.48
C ASN A 235 12.06 23.29 10.99
N GLN A 236 11.43 22.27 10.37
CA GLN A 236 10.03 22.34 9.97
C GLN A 236 9.16 21.53 10.93
N LEU A 237 8.23 22.19 11.64
CA LEU A 237 7.23 21.54 12.52
C LEU A 237 6.37 20.51 11.76
N ASP A 238 6.19 20.72 10.45
CA ASP A 238 5.40 19.85 9.57
C ASP A 238 6.02 18.46 9.36
N THR A 239 7.32 18.30 9.64
CA THR A 239 8.06 17.04 9.45
C THR A 239 7.49 15.89 10.27
N LEU A 240 7.13 16.15 11.53
CA LEU A 240 6.53 15.15 12.42
C LEU A 240 5.10 14.81 11.96
N LEU A 241 4.35 15.81 11.48
CA LEU A 241 3.00 15.61 10.95
C LEU A 241 3.03 14.77 9.68
N VAL A 242 3.97 15.02 8.77
CA VAL A 242 4.19 14.21 7.56
C VAL A 242 4.51 12.77 7.94
N ILE A 243 5.43 12.53 8.89
CA ILE A 243 5.75 11.17 9.36
C ILE A 243 4.51 10.48 9.92
N PHE A 244 3.75 11.12 10.80
CA PHE A 244 2.54 10.55 11.38
C PHE A 244 1.48 10.26 10.31
N TYR A 245 1.28 11.19 9.37
CA TYR A 245 0.34 11.02 8.29
C TYR A 245 0.70 9.81 7.43
N PHE A 246 1.98 9.69 7.12
CA PHE A 246 2.55 8.60 6.34
C PHE A 246 2.40 7.25 7.04
N PHE A 247 2.68 7.17 8.35
CA PHE A 247 2.45 5.96 9.14
C PHE A 247 0.98 5.54 9.17
N ALA A 248 0.05 6.49 9.27
CA ALA A 248 -1.37 6.20 9.34
C ALA A 248 -1.95 5.75 7.98
N TYR A 249 -1.59 6.39 6.86
CA TYR A 249 -1.95 5.92 5.51
C TYR A 249 -1.48 4.48 5.28
N PHE A 250 -0.33 4.17 5.85
CA PHE A 250 0.33 2.91 5.63
C PHE A 250 -0.18 1.77 6.53
N ILE A 251 -0.55 2.09 7.79
CA ILE A 251 -1.32 1.17 8.65
C ILE A 251 -2.67 0.86 8.02
N MET A 252 -3.37 1.86 7.49
CA MET A 252 -4.62 1.68 6.76
C MET A 252 -4.42 0.67 5.62
N ALA A 253 -3.41 0.90 4.80
CA ALA A 253 -3.15 0.08 3.63
C ALA A 253 -2.77 -1.38 4.01
N SER A 254 -2.01 -1.59 5.09
CA SER A 254 -1.68 -2.94 5.59
C SER A 254 -2.85 -3.68 6.27
N VAL A 255 -3.91 -2.98 6.70
CA VAL A 255 -5.08 -3.63 7.31
C VAL A 255 -6.14 -3.98 6.26
N ILE A 256 -6.20 -3.22 5.16
CA ILE A 256 -7.14 -3.44 4.06
C ILE A 256 -6.67 -4.56 3.12
N PHE A 257 -5.35 -4.66 2.89
CA PHE A 257 -4.71 -5.58 1.94
C PHE A 257 -3.88 -6.67 2.63
#